data_AF-A0A7S2RWX5-F1
#
_entry.id   AF-A0A7S2RWX5-F1
#
_cell.length_a   1.000
_cell.length_b   1.000
_cell.length_c   1.000
_cell.angle_alpha   90.00
_cell.angle_beta   90.00
_cell.angle_gamma   90.00
#
_symmetry.space_group_name_H-M   'P 1'
#
loop_
_entity.id
_entity.type
_entity.pdbx_description
1 polymer ?
#
loop_
_entity_poly.entity_id
_entity_poly.type
_entity_poly.pdbx_seq_one_letter_code
_entity_poly.pdbx_strand_id
1 'polypeptide(L)'
;VFLALGETSSAFLFDFADKIALSCRFNYLFVVPAIYDYSLSDRSNGFMYCVVPPLDETTVVSVELSSVTNPGEFIETGLRVDIRSEVIVKSMVPNMGQVAGDTLITIEVFDSDLLDHASDVECIFNFVVAPPRQIMRTAASTFGKTSFRCPSPNAGTEKDAQVSLAFTNGHGPQISGVAGTFSFYHQPQVFAADPAAIGHSDMPISVTGVEFKDTAGFACVWLVHATDTKSVENSVDVTEAVFVSSSTAECRAPSQKKIFEQSTGVVIELELFITLNGVDLSSNGIKVLYFPPIQFGTVTPSIGPITGGTKISVSGGGFFNSQDAHCLFSELIEDGSSAPVTFTSPAKWISATQMECITPFVSKGAVVGVFIVYQPVVATSLLPTVDHSDMAKFTFLELPLLESVNPIWGPITGGTMVQMRFVSPVNFQSTP
;
A
#
# COMPACT_ATOMS: atom_id res chain seq x y z
N VAL A 1 35.22 -9.97 -21.27
CA VAL A 1 35.85 -10.99 -20.40
C VAL A 1 36.75 -10.28 -19.40
N PHE A 2 36.24 -10.03 -18.19
CA PHE A 2 37.02 -9.55 -17.04
C PHE A 2 36.75 -10.50 -15.88
N LEU A 3 37.81 -11.07 -15.32
CA LEU A 3 37.82 -11.61 -13.97
C LEU A 3 38.76 -10.70 -13.18
N ALA A 4 38.21 -9.93 -12.24
CA ALA A 4 39.00 -9.11 -11.33
C ALA A 4 39.62 -10.01 -10.25
N LEU A 5 40.94 -9.97 -10.18
CA LEU A 5 41.76 -10.44 -9.07
C LEU A 5 41.39 -9.69 -7.79
N GLY A 6 41.38 -10.41 -6.68
CA GLY A 6 41.36 -9.84 -5.34
C GLY A 6 42.76 -9.38 -4.93
N GLU A 7 42.83 -8.21 -4.31
CA GLU A 7 44.00 -7.75 -3.57
C GLU A 7 44.16 -8.59 -2.29
N THR A 8 45.36 -9.14 -2.09
CA THR A 8 45.92 -9.38 -0.76
C THR A 8 47.15 -8.51 -0.60
N SER A 9 47.15 -7.67 0.43
CA SER A 9 48.31 -6.85 0.81
C SER A 9 49.32 -7.68 1.61
N SER A 10 50.53 -7.76 1.05
CA SER A 10 51.86 -7.64 1.68
C SER A 10 52.29 -8.59 2.82
N ALA A 11 53.30 -9.40 2.49
CA ALA A 11 54.56 -9.70 3.23
C ALA A 11 54.93 -11.18 2.97
N PHE A 12 56.05 -11.58 2.37
CA PHE A 12 57.44 -11.16 2.54
C PHE A 12 58.23 -11.40 1.23
N LEU A 13 59.21 -10.53 1.02
CA LEU A 13 60.27 -10.54 0.02
C LEU A 13 60.99 -11.90 -0.12
N PHE A 14 61.27 -12.31 -1.36
CA PHE A 14 62.64 -12.61 -1.77
C PHE A 14 62.87 -12.19 -3.22
N ASP A 15 63.81 -11.26 -3.35
CA ASP A 15 64.39 -10.70 -4.54
C ASP A 15 65.21 -11.75 -5.30
N PHE A 16 64.81 -12.00 -6.54
CA PHE A 16 65.67 -12.56 -7.58
C PHE A 16 65.45 -11.76 -8.86
N ALA A 17 66.12 -10.60 -8.92
CA ALA A 17 66.96 -10.17 -10.04
C ALA A 17 66.33 -10.09 -11.44
N ASP A 18 66.20 -8.86 -11.95
CA ASP A 18 66.19 -8.46 -13.37
C ASP A 18 65.32 -9.33 -14.31
N LYS A 19 63.99 -9.15 -14.29
CA LYS A 19 63.08 -9.87 -15.19
C LYS A 19 62.05 -8.92 -15.82
N ILE A 20 62.18 -8.77 -17.13
CA ILE A 20 61.30 -8.09 -18.09
C ILE A 20 59.87 -7.90 -17.56
N ALA A 21 59.49 -6.64 -17.32
CA ALA A 21 58.11 -6.28 -17.02
C ALA A 21 57.24 -6.59 -18.25
N LEU A 22 56.64 -7.78 -18.27
CA LEU A 22 55.72 -8.18 -19.33
C LEU A 22 54.63 -7.13 -19.46
N SER A 23 54.39 -6.66 -20.67
CA SER A 23 53.44 -5.60 -21.00
C SER A 23 52.67 -5.99 -22.26
N CYS A 24 51.40 -5.61 -22.31
CA CYS A 24 50.61 -5.69 -23.54
C CYS A 24 50.61 -4.33 -24.25
N ARG A 25 50.73 -4.33 -25.58
CA ARG A 25 50.50 -3.15 -26.41
C ARG A 25 49.24 -3.34 -27.24
N PHE A 26 48.40 -2.31 -27.25
CA PHE A 26 47.12 -2.27 -27.93
C PHE A 26 47.18 -1.27 -29.10
N ASN A 27 46.83 -1.72 -30.31
CA ASN A 27 46.86 -0.91 -31.55
C ASN A 27 48.16 -0.14 -31.77
N TYR A 28 49.30 -0.74 -31.40
CA TYR A 28 50.64 -0.14 -31.51
C TYR A 28 50.85 1.16 -30.69
N LEU A 29 49.89 1.58 -29.88
CA LEU A 29 49.89 2.88 -29.21
C LEU A 29 49.93 2.75 -27.69
N PHE A 30 49.00 1.96 -27.12
CA PHE A 30 48.78 1.95 -25.68
C PHE A 30 49.47 0.76 -25.03
N VAL A 31 50.40 1.01 -24.13
CA VAL A 31 51.12 -0.03 -23.39
C VAL A 31 50.59 -0.09 -21.97
N VAL A 32 50.19 -1.29 -21.54
CA VAL A 32 49.71 -1.57 -20.17
C VAL A 32 50.51 -2.72 -19.56
N PRO A 33 50.71 -2.72 -18.23
CA PRO A 33 51.37 -3.83 -17.55
C PRO A 33 50.55 -5.12 -17.69
N ALA A 34 51.25 -6.24 -17.84
CA ALA A 34 50.66 -7.58 -17.85
C ALA A 34 50.84 -8.27 -16.50
N ILE A 35 49.82 -9.01 -16.06
CA ILE A 35 49.87 -9.85 -14.87
C ILE A 35 49.90 -11.30 -15.32
N TYR A 36 50.88 -12.08 -14.85
CA TYR A 36 51.00 -13.50 -15.18
C TYR A 36 50.60 -14.34 -13.97
N ASP A 37 49.63 -15.24 -14.14
CA ASP A 37 49.17 -16.15 -13.10
C ASP A 37 49.85 -17.53 -13.24
N TYR A 38 50.64 -17.87 -12.22
CA TYR A 38 51.38 -19.12 -12.12
C TYR A 38 50.58 -20.26 -11.44
N SER A 39 49.37 -19.99 -10.94
CA SER A 39 48.62 -20.92 -10.08
C SER A 39 48.04 -22.15 -10.79
N LEU A 40 47.92 -22.10 -12.13
CA LEU A 40 47.38 -23.18 -12.97
C LEU A 40 48.45 -23.90 -13.80
N SER A 41 49.73 -23.70 -13.48
CA SER A 41 50.85 -24.17 -14.29
C SER A 41 51.08 -25.68 -14.20
N ASP A 42 50.35 -26.46 -14.99
CA ASP A 42 50.85 -27.77 -15.40
C ASP A 42 51.92 -27.57 -16.49
N ARG A 43 53.11 -27.17 -16.03
CA ARG A 43 54.43 -27.00 -16.69
C ARG A 43 54.55 -26.41 -18.11
N SER A 44 53.47 -25.93 -18.73
CA SER A 44 53.48 -25.37 -20.10
C SER A 44 52.36 -24.37 -20.40
N ASN A 45 51.34 -24.27 -19.54
CA ASN A 45 50.23 -23.34 -19.73
C ASN A 45 50.14 -22.38 -18.53
N GLY A 46 50.11 -21.08 -18.78
CA GLY A 46 49.79 -20.06 -17.79
C GLY A 46 48.92 -18.98 -18.42
N PHE A 47 48.20 -18.24 -17.59
CA PHE A 47 47.32 -17.17 -18.06
C PHE A 47 48.01 -15.82 -17.87
N MET A 48 47.89 -14.97 -18.87
CA MET A 48 48.35 -13.59 -18.82
C MET A 48 47.18 -12.66 -18.98
N TYR A 49 47.11 -11.66 -18.11
CA TYR A 49 46.02 -10.71 -18.01
C TYR A 49 46.54 -9.31 -18.31
N CYS A 50 45.84 -8.60 -19.19
CA CYS A 50 46.10 -7.21 -19.53
C CYS A 50 44.78 -6.45 -19.53
N VAL A 51 44.76 -5.29 -18.86
CA VAL A 51 43.58 -4.42 -18.83
C VAL A 51 43.57 -3.57 -20.08
N VAL A 52 42.52 -3.68 -20.90
CA VAL A 52 42.38 -2.81 -22.08
C VAL A 52 42.24 -1.36 -21.61
N PRO A 53 43.01 -0.40 -22.17
CA PRO A 53 42.85 1.02 -21.85
C PRO A 53 41.47 1.55 -22.25
N PRO A 54 40.99 2.63 -21.61
CA PRO A 54 39.76 3.30 -22.05
C PRO A 54 39.93 3.82 -23.48
N LEU A 55 38.93 3.54 -24.33
CA LEU A 55 38.88 3.92 -25.74
C LEU A 55 37.57 4.65 -26.01
N ASP A 56 37.62 5.73 -26.78
CA ASP A 56 36.49 6.65 -26.99
C ASP A 56 35.46 6.13 -28.03
N GLU A 57 35.80 5.09 -28.78
CA GLU A 57 34.97 4.54 -29.85
C GLU A 57 34.99 3.01 -29.86
N THR A 58 33.93 2.40 -30.42
CA THR A 58 33.91 0.97 -30.69
C THR A 58 34.93 0.63 -31.76
N THR A 59 35.92 -0.18 -31.44
CA THR A 59 37.01 -0.53 -32.35
C THR A 59 37.55 -1.92 -32.08
N VAL A 60 38.07 -2.57 -33.12
CA VAL A 60 38.88 -3.78 -32.95
C VAL A 60 40.32 -3.36 -32.67
N VAL A 61 40.92 -3.96 -31.64
CA VAL A 61 42.25 -3.61 -31.15
C VAL A 61 43.17 -4.81 -31.25
N SER A 62 44.30 -4.69 -31.93
CA SER A 62 45.32 -5.74 -31.94
C SER A 62 46.05 -5.80 -30.59
N VAL A 63 46.45 -7.00 -30.17
CA VAL A 63 47.24 -7.20 -28.95
C VAL A 63 48.63 -7.69 -29.31
N GLU A 64 49.64 -7.01 -28.80
CA GLU A 64 51.04 -7.40 -28.91
C GLU A 64 51.64 -7.57 -27.51
N LEU A 65 52.65 -8.43 -27.39
CA LEU A 65 53.29 -8.74 -26.11
C LEU A 65 54.74 -8.27 -26.11
N SER A 66 55.18 -7.66 -25.02
CA SER A 66 56.57 -7.27 -24.86
C SER A 66 57.49 -8.49 -24.94
N SER A 67 58.57 -8.39 -25.71
CA SER A 67 59.59 -9.43 -25.84
C SER A 67 60.35 -9.62 -24.53
N VAL A 68 60.48 -10.88 -24.11
CA VAL A 68 61.28 -11.29 -22.94
C VAL A 68 62.78 -11.21 -23.25
N THR A 69 63.18 -11.25 -24.52
CA THR A 69 64.60 -11.22 -24.89
C THR A 69 65.09 -9.82 -25.25
N ASN A 70 64.19 -8.94 -25.70
CA ASN A 70 64.52 -7.59 -26.17
C ASN A 70 63.59 -6.55 -25.52
N PRO A 71 64.04 -5.87 -24.45
CA PRO A 71 63.26 -4.82 -23.79
C PRO A 71 62.87 -3.71 -24.78
N GLY A 72 61.57 -3.41 -24.88
CA GLY A 72 61.02 -2.38 -25.78
C GLY A 72 60.53 -2.90 -27.14
N GLU A 73 60.80 -4.16 -27.49
CA GLU A 73 60.23 -4.82 -28.66
C GLU A 73 58.88 -5.48 -28.31
N PHE A 74 57.92 -5.43 -29.23
CA PHE A 74 56.62 -6.06 -29.08
C PHE A 74 56.38 -7.07 -30.20
N ILE A 75 55.85 -8.24 -29.83
CA ILE A 75 55.58 -9.37 -30.71
C ILE A 75 54.08 -9.41 -30.99
N GLU A 76 53.70 -9.41 -32.27
CA GLU A 76 52.31 -9.61 -32.66
C GLU A 76 51.83 -11.01 -32.26
N THR A 77 50.72 -11.03 -31.52
CA THR A 77 50.10 -12.29 -31.10
C THR A 77 49.10 -12.83 -32.13
N GLY A 78 48.69 -12.00 -33.09
CA GLY A 78 47.54 -12.26 -33.96
C GLY A 78 46.18 -12.15 -33.25
N LEU A 79 46.16 -11.90 -31.93
CA LEU A 79 44.94 -11.69 -31.17
C LEU A 79 44.35 -10.31 -31.45
N ARG A 80 43.03 -10.27 -31.56
CA ARG A 80 42.25 -9.04 -31.72
C ARG A 80 41.17 -9.02 -30.67
N VAL A 81 41.07 -7.92 -29.93
CA VAL A 81 40.04 -7.67 -28.92
C VAL A 81 39.06 -6.66 -29.50
N ASP A 82 37.80 -7.05 -29.58
CA ASP A 82 36.74 -6.16 -30.06
C ASP A 82 36.22 -5.31 -28.90
N ILE A 83 36.48 -4.00 -28.96
CA ILE A 83 36.07 -3.02 -27.95
C ILE A 83 34.79 -2.38 -28.40
N ARG A 84 33.74 -2.50 -27.59
CA ARG A 84 32.38 -2.10 -27.94
C ARG A 84 31.77 -1.27 -26.83
N SER A 85 30.76 -0.46 -27.19
CA SER A 85 29.98 0.33 -26.24
C SER A 85 29.28 -0.59 -25.24
N GLU A 86 29.29 -0.20 -23.98
CA GLU A 86 28.57 -0.92 -22.93
C GLU A 86 27.07 -0.64 -23.03
N VAL A 87 26.24 -1.62 -22.70
CA VAL A 87 24.79 -1.38 -22.53
C VAL A 87 24.57 -0.53 -21.29
N ILE A 88 24.09 0.70 -21.51
CA ILE A 88 23.84 1.66 -20.44
C ILE A 88 22.45 1.39 -19.85
N VAL A 89 22.43 1.05 -18.56
CA VAL A 89 21.19 0.92 -17.79
C VAL A 89 20.67 2.31 -17.43
N LYS A 90 19.40 2.54 -17.69
CA LYS A 90 18.69 3.78 -17.40
C LYS A 90 18.12 3.79 -15.98
N SER A 91 17.48 2.70 -15.57
CA SER A 91 16.86 2.60 -14.25
C SER A 91 16.61 1.15 -13.84
N MET A 92 16.57 0.91 -12.54
CA MET A 92 16.17 -0.35 -11.92
C MET A 92 15.14 -0.07 -10.82
N VAL A 93 13.95 -0.66 -10.94
CA VAL A 93 12.85 -0.47 -9.97
C VAL A 93 12.12 -1.80 -9.71
N PRO A 94 11.86 -2.18 -8.46
CA PRO A 94 12.33 -1.54 -7.23
C PRO A 94 13.82 -1.81 -6.97
N ASN A 95 14.43 -1.04 -6.07
CA ASN A 95 15.82 -1.20 -5.62
C ASN A 95 15.96 -2.06 -4.36
N MET A 96 14.89 -2.71 -3.92
CA MET A 96 14.89 -3.57 -2.74
C MET A 96 13.77 -4.61 -2.84
N GLY A 97 13.89 -5.71 -2.09
CA GLY A 97 12.89 -6.78 -2.09
C GLY A 97 13.13 -7.83 -1.00
N GLN A 98 12.27 -8.83 -0.94
CA GLN A 98 12.28 -9.82 0.13
C GLN A 98 13.42 -10.84 0.02
N VAL A 99 13.98 -11.28 1.15
CA VAL A 99 15.05 -12.31 1.21
C VAL A 99 14.65 -13.66 0.60
N ALA A 100 13.35 -13.96 0.54
CA ALA A 100 12.84 -15.18 -0.06
C ALA A 100 13.00 -15.21 -1.59
N GLY A 101 13.19 -14.04 -2.23
CA GLY A 101 13.26 -13.89 -3.67
C GLY A 101 11.92 -13.52 -4.30
N ASP A 102 11.84 -13.67 -5.62
CA ASP A 102 10.67 -13.44 -6.46
C ASP A 102 10.15 -11.99 -6.53
N THR A 103 10.84 -11.02 -5.91
CA THR A 103 10.58 -9.60 -6.15
C THR A 103 10.82 -9.29 -7.62
N LEU A 104 9.78 -8.82 -8.33
CA LEU A 104 9.88 -8.56 -9.76
C LEU A 104 10.51 -7.20 -10.03
N ILE A 105 11.76 -7.21 -10.49
CA ILE A 105 12.54 -6.01 -10.80
C ILE A 105 12.40 -5.69 -12.29
N THR A 106 12.13 -4.44 -12.62
CA THR A 106 12.16 -3.91 -13.99
C THR A 106 13.42 -3.09 -14.21
N ILE A 107 14.18 -3.44 -15.25
CA ILE A 107 15.39 -2.76 -15.68
C ILE A 107 15.15 -2.13 -17.05
N GLU A 108 15.29 -0.81 -17.16
CA GLU A 108 15.24 -0.09 -18.43
C GLU A 108 16.66 0.23 -18.93
N VAL A 109 16.88 0.18 -20.24
CA VAL A 109 18.16 0.48 -20.90
C VAL A 109 17.99 1.55 -21.99
N PHE A 110 19.08 2.27 -22.33
CA PHE A 110 19.06 3.33 -23.34
C PHE A 110 19.18 2.82 -24.79
N ASP A 111 19.86 1.69 -25.01
CA ASP A 111 20.21 1.20 -26.36
C ASP A 111 19.56 -0.15 -26.65
N SER A 112 18.64 -0.18 -27.62
CA SER A 112 17.98 -1.41 -28.09
C SER A 112 18.81 -2.19 -29.10
N ASP A 113 19.73 -1.54 -29.83
CA ASP A 113 20.32 -2.12 -31.03
C ASP A 113 21.30 -3.26 -30.68
N LEU A 114 21.98 -3.15 -29.53
CA LEU A 114 22.82 -4.22 -28.96
C LEU A 114 22.00 -5.41 -28.41
N LEU A 115 20.70 -5.21 -28.19
CA LEU A 115 19.77 -6.17 -27.60
C LEU A 115 18.74 -6.72 -28.59
N ASP A 116 18.65 -6.18 -29.82
CA ASP A 116 17.63 -6.52 -30.81
C ASP A 116 17.71 -7.98 -31.30
N HIS A 117 18.78 -8.70 -30.97
CA HIS A 117 18.95 -10.13 -31.18
C HIS A 117 19.55 -10.84 -29.95
N ALA A 118 19.32 -10.30 -28.75
CA ALA A 118 19.78 -10.92 -27.52
C ALA A 118 18.95 -12.18 -27.18
N SER A 119 19.64 -13.28 -26.94
CA SER A 119 19.14 -14.49 -26.30
C SER A 119 19.68 -14.61 -24.87
N ASP A 120 19.04 -15.44 -24.07
CA ASP A 120 19.52 -15.83 -22.73
C ASP A 120 19.79 -14.62 -21.83
N VAL A 121 18.88 -13.64 -21.85
CA VAL A 121 18.97 -12.46 -21.00
C VAL A 121 18.73 -12.88 -19.55
N GLU A 122 19.66 -12.53 -18.67
CA GLU A 122 19.65 -12.86 -17.25
C GLU A 122 19.98 -11.61 -16.43
N CYS A 123 19.36 -11.47 -15.26
CA CYS A 123 19.84 -10.55 -14.23
C CYS A 123 20.90 -11.23 -13.38
N ILE A 124 22.07 -10.59 -13.25
CA ILE A 124 23.15 -10.99 -12.35
C ILE A 124 23.01 -10.19 -11.06
N PHE A 125 23.04 -10.90 -9.93
CA PHE A 125 23.12 -10.34 -8.58
C PHE A 125 24.49 -10.66 -8.01
N ASN A 126 25.35 -9.64 -7.91
CA ASN A 126 26.69 -9.74 -7.33
C ASN A 126 26.64 -9.24 -5.88
N PHE A 127 26.60 -10.17 -4.93
CA PHE A 127 26.46 -9.83 -3.51
C PHE A 127 27.73 -9.13 -2.99
N VAL A 128 27.55 -7.97 -2.36
CA VAL A 128 28.65 -7.09 -1.93
C VAL A 128 29.32 -7.57 -0.64
N VAL A 129 28.97 -8.77 -0.15
CA VAL A 129 29.43 -9.30 1.14
C VAL A 129 30.82 -9.92 1.03
N ALA A 130 31.60 -9.79 2.10
CA ALA A 130 32.93 -10.34 2.32
C ALA A 130 33.04 -11.83 1.89
N PRO A 131 34.22 -12.27 1.42
CA PRO A 131 34.39 -13.47 0.61
C PRO A 131 33.87 -14.77 1.25
N PRO A 132 33.31 -15.70 0.45
CA PRO A 132 33.33 -15.73 -1.02
C PRO A 132 32.25 -14.84 -1.67
N ARG A 133 32.63 -14.11 -2.73
CA ARG A 133 31.67 -13.38 -3.58
C ARG A 133 30.67 -14.38 -4.14
N GLN A 134 29.41 -14.23 -3.75
CA GLN A 134 28.31 -15.03 -4.29
C GLN A 134 27.73 -14.29 -5.50
N ILE A 135 27.63 -14.98 -6.63
CA ILE A 135 26.98 -14.48 -7.84
C ILE A 135 25.76 -15.37 -8.10
N MET A 136 24.59 -14.76 -8.21
CA MET A 136 23.36 -15.46 -8.58
C MET A 136 22.81 -14.89 -9.89
N ARG A 137 22.13 -15.73 -10.66
CA ARG A 137 21.55 -15.40 -11.96
C ARG A 137 20.08 -15.76 -11.97
N THR A 138 19.23 -14.87 -12.49
CA THR A 138 17.82 -15.15 -12.71
C THR A 138 17.45 -14.81 -14.15
N ALA A 139 16.59 -15.62 -14.76
CA ALA A 139 16.17 -15.40 -16.13
C ALA A 139 15.35 -14.11 -16.26
N ALA A 140 15.64 -13.32 -17.29
CA ALA A 140 14.89 -12.12 -17.61
C ALA A 140 13.78 -12.41 -18.62
N SER A 141 12.63 -11.78 -18.43
CA SER A 141 11.55 -11.70 -19.42
C SER A 141 11.57 -10.32 -20.08
N THR A 142 11.39 -10.27 -21.40
CA THR A 142 11.32 -9.00 -22.12
C THR A 142 9.95 -8.37 -21.91
N PHE A 143 9.94 -7.11 -21.51
CA PHE A 143 8.74 -6.30 -21.34
C PHE A 143 8.90 -5.03 -22.17
N GLY A 144 8.59 -5.14 -23.47
CA GLY A 144 8.90 -4.11 -24.46
C GLY A 144 10.27 -4.33 -25.12
N LYS A 145 10.78 -3.30 -25.83
CA LYS A 145 12.06 -3.38 -26.56
C LYS A 145 13.30 -3.08 -25.71
N THR A 146 13.14 -2.26 -24.67
CA THR A 146 14.25 -1.72 -23.85
C THR A 146 14.02 -1.93 -22.36
N SER A 147 13.08 -2.80 -21.99
CA SER A 147 12.73 -3.07 -20.60
C SER A 147 12.68 -4.57 -20.34
N PHE A 148 13.34 -4.98 -19.26
CA PHE A 148 13.53 -6.37 -18.88
C PHE A 148 13.02 -6.57 -17.45
N ARG A 149 12.37 -7.70 -17.21
CA ARG A 149 11.83 -8.06 -15.91
C ARG A 149 12.45 -9.34 -15.39
N CYS A 150 13.02 -9.28 -14.19
CA CYS A 150 13.66 -10.41 -13.53
C CYS A 150 13.10 -10.62 -12.13
N PRO A 151 12.78 -11.85 -11.71
CA PRO A 151 12.57 -12.14 -10.30
C PRO A 151 13.91 -12.04 -9.55
N SER A 152 13.89 -11.53 -8.33
CA SER A 152 15.06 -11.56 -7.44
C SER A 152 15.34 -13.00 -6.97
N PRO A 153 16.62 -13.39 -6.78
CA PRO A 153 16.94 -14.71 -6.25
C PRO A 153 16.60 -14.82 -4.76
N ASN A 154 16.48 -16.04 -4.27
CA ASN A 154 16.43 -16.29 -2.83
C ASN A 154 17.80 -15.97 -2.20
N ALA A 155 17.85 -14.88 -1.43
CA ALA A 155 19.04 -14.42 -0.75
C ALA A 155 19.26 -15.11 0.61
N GLY A 156 18.18 -15.62 1.24
CA GLY A 156 18.17 -16.27 2.54
C GLY A 156 18.37 -15.34 3.74
N THR A 157 19.14 -14.26 3.58
CA THR A 157 19.43 -13.26 4.62
C THR A 157 19.44 -11.85 4.02
N GLU A 158 19.33 -10.84 4.87
CA GLU A 158 19.51 -9.45 4.46
C GLU A 158 20.95 -9.21 3.99
N LYS A 159 21.08 -8.63 2.80
CA LYS A 159 22.36 -8.29 2.15
C LYS A 159 22.08 -7.42 0.92
N ASP A 160 23.13 -6.78 0.43
CA ASP A 160 23.07 -5.98 -0.79
C ASP A 160 23.73 -6.71 -1.96
N ALA A 161 23.18 -6.52 -3.16
CA ALA A 161 23.76 -6.99 -4.40
C ALA A 161 23.84 -5.87 -5.44
N GLN A 162 24.95 -5.80 -6.17
CA GLN A 162 24.99 -5.02 -7.42
C GLN A 162 24.31 -5.83 -8.52
N VAL A 163 23.39 -5.20 -9.24
CA VAL A 163 22.62 -5.83 -10.30
C VAL A 163 23.14 -5.40 -11.67
N SER A 164 23.25 -6.33 -12.62
CA SER A 164 23.58 -6.06 -14.03
C SER A 164 22.85 -7.05 -14.92
N LEU A 165 22.70 -6.75 -16.21
CA LEU A 165 22.16 -7.68 -17.19
C LEU A 165 23.30 -8.47 -17.84
N ALA A 166 23.13 -9.77 -18.01
CA ALA A 166 23.91 -10.59 -18.92
C ALA A 166 23.03 -11.04 -20.08
N PHE A 167 23.60 -11.12 -21.27
CA PHE A 167 22.89 -11.54 -22.46
C PHE A 167 23.87 -12.10 -23.48
N THR A 168 23.38 -12.92 -24.40
CA THR A 168 24.16 -13.41 -25.54
C THR A 168 23.57 -12.84 -26.81
N ASN A 169 24.39 -12.31 -27.71
CA ASN A 169 23.91 -11.88 -29.03
C ASN A 169 24.84 -12.43 -30.11
N GLY A 170 24.74 -11.93 -31.35
CA GLY A 170 25.60 -12.32 -32.48
C GLY A 170 27.11 -12.12 -32.23
N HIS A 171 27.49 -11.50 -31.11
CA HIS A 171 28.86 -11.22 -30.69
C HIS A 171 29.28 -11.99 -29.42
N GLY A 172 28.47 -12.95 -28.97
CA GLY A 172 28.75 -13.79 -27.80
C GLY A 172 28.22 -13.22 -26.47
N PRO A 173 28.69 -13.73 -25.31
CA PRO A 173 28.21 -13.32 -24.00
C PRO A 173 28.69 -11.92 -23.61
N GLN A 174 27.76 -11.06 -23.21
CA GLN A 174 27.98 -9.67 -22.80
C GLN A 174 27.38 -9.41 -21.42
N ILE A 175 27.86 -8.36 -20.76
CA ILE A 175 27.32 -7.86 -19.48
C ILE A 175 27.14 -6.35 -19.61
N SER A 176 26.02 -5.83 -19.13
CA SER A 176 25.75 -4.39 -19.07
C SER A 176 26.53 -3.70 -17.96
N GLY A 177 26.45 -2.37 -17.91
CA GLY A 177 26.82 -1.62 -16.72
C GLY A 177 25.98 -2.01 -15.50
N VAL A 178 26.45 -1.62 -14.32
CA VAL A 178 25.72 -1.83 -13.06
C VAL A 178 24.42 -1.03 -13.09
N ALA A 179 23.30 -1.73 -12.98
CA ALA A 179 21.96 -1.18 -12.94
C ALA A 179 21.68 -0.41 -11.63
N GLY A 180 22.25 -0.90 -10.53
CA GLY A 180 22.13 -0.31 -9.21
C GLY A 180 22.41 -1.32 -8.10
N THR A 181 22.28 -0.88 -6.86
CA THR A 181 22.31 -1.74 -5.68
C THR A 181 20.89 -2.20 -5.36
N PHE A 182 20.70 -3.48 -5.13
CA PHE A 182 19.46 -4.10 -4.69
C PHE A 182 19.61 -4.62 -3.25
N SER A 183 18.77 -4.14 -2.35
CA SER A 183 18.82 -4.48 -0.92
C SER A 183 17.76 -5.52 -0.55
N PHE A 184 18.17 -6.63 0.05
CA PHE A 184 17.27 -7.68 0.50
C PHE A 184 16.82 -7.46 1.96
N TYR A 185 15.52 -7.58 2.24
CA TYR A 185 14.92 -7.39 3.57
C TYR A 185 14.00 -8.54 3.99
N HIS A 186 13.78 -8.73 5.29
CA HIS A 186 12.77 -9.66 5.79
C HIS A 186 11.35 -9.17 5.52
N GLN A 187 10.50 -10.04 4.97
CA GLN A 187 9.13 -9.68 4.59
C GLN A 187 8.33 -9.21 5.83
N PRO A 188 7.66 -8.03 5.77
CA PRO A 188 6.92 -7.51 6.91
C PRO A 188 5.72 -8.38 7.25
N GLN A 189 5.30 -8.31 8.51
CA GLN A 189 4.05 -8.92 8.98
C GLN A 189 3.21 -7.87 9.68
N VAL A 190 1.90 -7.92 9.46
CA VAL A 190 0.93 -7.01 10.09
C VAL A 190 0.10 -7.78 11.12
N PHE A 191 -0.18 -7.19 12.27
CA PHE A 191 -0.88 -7.85 13.37
C PHE A 191 -2.27 -7.27 13.62
N ALA A 192 -2.39 -5.94 13.68
CA ALA A 192 -3.67 -5.27 13.94
C ALA A 192 -3.69 -3.83 13.40
N ALA A 193 -4.90 -3.34 13.13
CA ALA A 193 -5.21 -1.96 12.81
C ALA A 193 -6.09 -1.38 13.91
N ASP A 194 -5.80 -0.16 14.33
CA ASP A 194 -6.60 0.62 15.27
C ASP A 194 -6.94 2.00 14.65
N PRO A 195 -8.23 2.29 14.41
CA PRO A 195 -9.38 1.41 14.63
C PRO A 195 -9.44 0.26 13.60
N ALA A 196 -10.04 -0.87 14.00
CA ALA A 196 -10.32 -2.00 13.09
C ALA A 196 -11.54 -1.75 12.16
N ALA A 197 -12.17 -0.60 12.31
CA ALA A 197 -13.37 -0.17 11.60
C ALA A 197 -13.24 1.29 11.18
N ILE A 198 -13.62 1.60 9.94
CA ILE A 198 -13.50 2.94 9.35
C ILE A 198 -14.82 3.40 8.75
N GLY A 199 -15.10 4.71 8.86
CA GLY A 199 -16.40 5.28 8.47
C GLY A 199 -16.35 6.38 7.40
N HIS A 200 -15.16 6.86 7.07
CA HIS A 200 -14.95 7.95 6.11
C HIS A 200 -13.57 7.83 5.47
N SER A 201 -13.39 8.48 4.32
CA SER A 201 -12.10 8.57 3.66
C SER A 201 -11.09 9.32 4.51
N ASP A 202 -9.81 9.00 4.33
CA ASP A 202 -8.68 9.73 4.93
C ASP A 202 -8.61 9.68 6.47
N MET A 203 -9.36 8.76 7.08
CA MET A 203 -9.28 8.48 8.51
C MET A 203 -7.89 7.90 8.86
N PRO A 204 -7.17 8.43 9.87
CA PRO A 204 -5.89 7.87 10.29
C PRO A 204 -6.08 6.54 10.99
N ILE A 205 -5.21 5.58 10.69
CA ILE A 205 -5.25 4.21 11.20
C ILE A 205 -3.85 3.80 11.62
N SER A 206 -3.70 3.42 12.88
CA SER A 206 -2.45 2.88 13.41
C SER A 206 -2.36 1.39 13.11
N VAL A 207 -1.36 0.98 12.33
CA VAL A 207 -1.08 -0.42 12.01
C VAL A 207 0.12 -0.89 12.81
N THR A 208 -0.06 -2.01 13.51
CA THR A 208 0.99 -2.67 14.30
C THR A 208 1.49 -3.91 13.58
N GLY A 209 2.78 -4.20 13.72
CA GLY A 209 3.42 -5.35 13.07
C GLY A 209 4.89 -5.48 13.42
N VAL A 210 5.67 -6.03 12.49
CA VAL A 210 7.13 -6.20 12.59
C VAL A 210 7.80 -6.03 11.23
N GLU A 211 9.11 -5.78 11.26
CA GLU A 211 9.97 -5.61 10.09
C GLU A 211 9.54 -4.46 9.16
N PHE A 212 8.94 -3.41 9.73
CA PHE A 212 8.68 -2.18 8.98
C PHE A 212 9.99 -1.38 8.81
N LYS A 213 10.15 -0.73 7.67
CA LYS A 213 11.34 0.09 7.36
C LYS A 213 10.89 1.41 6.73
N ASP A 214 11.62 2.48 7.05
CA ASP A 214 11.43 3.80 6.45
C ASP A 214 12.02 3.80 5.03
N THR A 215 11.15 3.68 4.04
CA THR A 215 11.55 3.56 2.63
C THR A 215 10.66 4.43 1.76
N ALA A 216 11.16 4.84 0.60
CA ALA A 216 10.37 5.62 -0.36
C ALA A 216 9.16 4.84 -0.93
N GLY A 217 9.19 3.51 -0.84
CA GLY A 217 8.09 2.63 -1.25
C GLY A 217 7.18 2.21 -0.10
N PHE A 218 7.33 2.80 1.11
CA PHE A 218 6.53 2.44 2.27
C PHE A 218 5.09 2.95 2.13
N ALA A 219 4.14 2.03 1.99
CA ALA A 219 2.74 2.36 1.75
C ALA A 219 1.80 1.29 2.31
N CYS A 220 0.53 1.68 2.53
CA CYS A 220 -0.53 0.76 2.90
C CYS A 220 -1.33 0.39 1.66
N VAL A 221 -1.49 -0.91 1.45
CA VAL A 221 -2.17 -1.47 0.28
C VAL A 221 -3.48 -2.09 0.73
N TRP A 222 -4.57 -1.64 0.12
CA TRP A 222 -5.92 -2.01 0.43
C TRP A 222 -6.48 -2.88 -0.68
N LEU A 223 -6.82 -4.13 -0.36
CA LEU A 223 -7.50 -5.03 -1.28
C LEU A 223 -8.97 -5.09 -0.91
N VAL A 224 -9.82 -4.84 -1.90
CA VAL A 224 -11.28 -4.95 -1.77
C VAL A 224 -11.70 -6.25 -2.41
N HIS A 225 -12.24 -7.18 -1.63
CA HIS A 225 -12.82 -8.42 -2.13
C HIS A 225 -14.34 -8.28 -2.23
N ALA A 226 -14.87 -8.33 -3.45
CA ALA A 226 -16.30 -8.29 -3.67
C ALA A 226 -16.92 -9.67 -3.35
N THR A 227 -17.38 -9.86 -2.11
CA THR A 227 -17.87 -11.18 -1.67
C THR A 227 -19.33 -11.46 -2.02
N ASP A 228 -20.19 -10.45 -2.26
CA ASP A 228 -21.63 -10.74 -2.46
C ASP A 228 -22.47 -9.74 -3.29
N THR A 229 -21.88 -8.82 -4.04
CA THR A 229 -22.70 -7.87 -4.83
C THR A 229 -22.14 -7.61 -6.23
N LYS A 230 -23.03 -7.55 -7.21
CA LYS A 230 -22.77 -7.13 -8.60
C LYS A 230 -22.29 -5.67 -8.73
N SER A 231 -21.93 -5.01 -7.63
CA SER A 231 -21.68 -3.57 -7.53
C SER A 231 -20.29 -3.21 -6.98
N VAL A 232 -19.46 -4.18 -6.58
CA VAL A 232 -18.08 -3.92 -6.14
C VAL A 232 -17.16 -4.74 -7.04
N GLU A 233 -16.22 -4.10 -7.73
CA GLU A 233 -15.15 -4.77 -8.46
C GLU A 233 -13.95 -4.98 -7.53
N ASN A 234 -13.18 -6.06 -7.72
CA ASN A 234 -11.92 -6.22 -7.02
C ASN A 234 -11.01 -5.04 -7.37
N SER A 235 -10.62 -4.27 -6.37
CA SER A 235 -9.78 -3.08 -6.55
C SER A 235 -8.63 -3.10 -5.56
N VAL A 236 -7.49 -2.60 -6.03
CA VAL A 236 -6.32 -2.32 -5.20
C VAL A 236 -6.24 -0.82 -5.05
N ASP A 237 -6.23 -0.32 -3.81
CA ASP A 237 -5.92 1.07 -3.51
C ASP A 237 -4.62 1.16 -2.71
N VAL A 238 -3.84 2.19 -2.96
CA VAL A 238 -2.56 2.40 -2.27
C VAL A 238 -2.59 3.78 -1.64
N THR A 239 -2.44 3.82 -0.33
CA THR A 239 -2.39 5.06 0.45
C THR A 239 -1.00 5.25 1.02
N GLU A 240 -0.60 6.51 1.15
CA GLU A 240 0.64 6.86 1.85
C GLU A 240 0.63 6.31 3.28
N ALA A 241 1.79 5.84 3.72
CA ALA A 241 2.03 5.38 5.08
C ALA A 241 3.11 6.26 5.71
N VAL A 242 2.90 6.66 6.96
CA VAL A 242 3.94 7.31 7.76
C VAL A 242 4.65 6.23 8.58
N PHE A 243 5.96 6.12 8.38
CA PHE A 243 6.79 5.25 9.22
C PHE A 243 6.93 5.85 10.62
N VAL A 244 6.48 5.10 11.63
CA VAL A 244 6.62 5.50 13.03
C VAL A 244 7.74 4.73 13.70
N SER A 245 7.76 3.40 13.52
CA SER A 245 8.82 2.52 14.02
C SER A 245 8.83 1.20 13.24
N SER A 246 9.79 0.32 13.54
CA SER A 246 9.86 -1.03 12.94
C SER A 246 8.65 -1.93 13.25
N SER A 247 7.74 -1.50 14.13
CA SER A 247 6.52 -2.22 14.51
C SER A 247 5.26 -1.37 14.44
N THR A 248 5.33 -0.13 13.94
CA THR A 248 4.19 0.77 13.87
C THR A 248 4.22 1.64 12.62
N ALA A 249 3.10 1.70 11.91
CA ALA A 249 2.86 2.54 10.76
C ALA A 249 1.56 3.31 10.94
N GLU A 250 1.50 4.55 10.45
CA GLU A 250 0.25 5.31 10.39
C GLU A 250 -0.21 5.37 8.93
N CYS A 251 -1.32 4.68 8.64
CA CYS A 251 -1.97 4.66 7.34
C CYS A 251 -3.12 5.66 7.29
N ARG A 252 -3.57 5.99 6.08
CA ARG A 252 -4.83 6.70 5.85
C ARG A 252 -5.84 5.77 5.20
N ALA A 253 -7.10 5.85 5.62
CA ALA A 253 -8.19 5.12 4.97
C ALA A 253 -8.28 5.55 3.49
N PRO A 254 -8.54 4.60 2.56
CA PRO A 254 -8.61 4.89 1.14
C PRO A 254 -9.68 5.95 0.85
N SER A 255 -9.43 6.83 -0.13
CA SER A 255 -10.31 7.98 -0.41
C SER A 255 -11.38 7.72 -1.46
N GLN A 256 -11.56 6.47 -1.88
CA GLN A 256 -12.24 6.20 -3.13
C GLN A 256 -13.76 6.33 -3.06
N LYS A 257 -14.25 7.45 -3.60
CA LYS A 257 -15.63 7.65 -4.09
C LYS A 257 -16.20 6.43 -4.82
N LYS A 258 -15.41 5.66 -5.58
CA LYS A 258 -15.91 4.48 -6.32
C LYS A 258 -16.27 3.28 -5.44
N ILE A 259 -15.52 3.01 -4.38
CA ILE A 259 -15.81 1.90 -3.44
C ILE A 259 -17.04 2.25 -2.58
N PHE A 260 -17.19 3.54 -2.26
CA PHE A 260 -18.06 4.03 -1.19
C PHE A 260 -19.35 4.71 -1.66
N GLU A 261 -19.40 5.29 -2.88
CA GLU A 261 -20.64 5.86 -3.45
C GLU A 261 -21.56 4.77 -4.03
N GLN A 262 -21.02 3.60 -4.39
CA GLN A 262 -21.79 2.50 -4.97
C GLN A 262 -22.30 1.47 -3.95
N SER A 263 -21.76 1.51 -2.73
CA SER A 263 -22.03 0.53 -1.67
C SER A 263 -22.89 1.13 -0.55
N THR A 264 -24.08 1.60 -0.90
CA THR A 264 -25.01 2.11 0.13
C THR A 264 -25.53 0.96 0.99
N GLY A 265 -25.27 1.02 2.29
CA GLY A 265 -25.85 0.11 3.29
C GLY A 265 -25.25 -1.30 3.35
N VAL A 266 -24.06 -1.50 2.78
CA VAL A 266 -23.29 -2.75 2.87
C VAL A 266 -21.98 -2.49 3.62
N VAL A 267 -21.68 -3.33 4.60
CA VAL A 267 -20.37 -3.34 5.28
C VAL A 267 -19.39 -4.04 4.36
N ILE A 268 -18.26 -3.39 4.06
CA ILE A 268 -17.23 -3.94 3.18
C ILE A 268 -16.07 -4.43 4.03
N GLU A 269 -15.62 -5.65 3.80
CA GLU A 269 -14.39 -6.16 4.37
C GLU A 269 -13.21 -5.80 3.46
N LEU A 270 -12.28 -5.01 3.99
CA LEU A 270 -11.03 -4.65 3.33
C LEU A 270 -9.90 -5.50 3.92
N GLU A 271 -8.97 -5.95 3.07
CA GLU A 271 -7.70 -6.49 3.54
C GLU A 271 -6.61 -5.42 3.41
N LEU A 272 -5.98 -5.08 4.52
CA LEU A 272 -4.85 -4.17 4.58
C LEU A 272 -3.54 -4.94 4.63
N PHE A 273 -2.61 -4.56 3.76
CA PHE A 273 -1.23 -5.00 3.70
C PHE A 273 -0.30 -3.78 3.81
N ILE A 274 0.97 -4.03 4.10
CA ILE A 274 2.04 -3.04 3.97
C ILE A 274 2.99 -3.47 2.86
N THR A 275 3.49 -2.51 2.09
CA THR A 275 4.61 -2.71 1.16
C THR A 275 5.77 -1.81 1.57
N LEU A 276 7.01 -2.29 1.37
CA LEU A 276 8.23 -1.51 1.60
C LEU A 276 8.85 -0.99 0.28
N ASN A 277 8.38 -1.48 -0.87
CA ASN A 277 9.00 -1.22 -2.17
C ASN A 277 7.98 -0.96 -3.29
N GLY A 278 6.69 -0.86 -2.95
CA GLY A 278 5.60 -0.68 -3.90
C GLY A 278 5.24 -1.93 -4.72
N VAL A 279 5.86 -3.08 -4.46
CA VAL A 279 5.67 -4.32 -5.24
C VAL A 279 5.34 -5.50 -4.33
N ASP A 280 6.19 -5.77 -3.34
CA ASP A 280 6.04 -6.89 -2.42
C ASP A 280 5.12 -6.49 -1.27
N LEU A 281 4.10 -7.31 -1.01
CA LEU A 281 3.21 -7.15 0.13
C LEU A 281 3.76 -7.86 1.36
N SER A 282 3.28 -7.46 2.54
CA SER A 282 3.47 -8.18 3.79
C SER A 282 3.00 -9.64 3.66
N SER A 283 3.61 -10.54 4.44
CA SER A 283 3.35 -11.98 4.38
C SER A 283 1.90 -12.36 4.69
N ASN A 284 1.18 -11.45 5.34
CA ASN A 284 -0.23 -11.54 5.64
C ASN A 284 -0.89 -10.17 5.52
N GLY A 285 -2.22 -10.16 5.44
CA GLY A 285 -3.05 -8.97 5.56
C GLY A 285 -3.89 -9.02 6.83
N ILE A 286 -4.42 -7.87 7.24
CA ILE A 286 -5.39 -7.75 8.32
C ILE A 286 -6.71 -7.24 7.78
N LYS A 287 -7.81 -7.69 8.40
CA LYS A 287 -9.16 -7.28 8.01
C LYS A 287 -9.51 -5.94 8.66
N VAL A 288 -10.02 -5.02 7.86
CA VAL A 288 -10.56 -3.74 8.30
C VAL A 288 -11.98 -3.62 7.77
N LEU A 289 -12.93 -3.31 8.65
CA LEU A 289 -14.32 -3.15 8.26
C LEU A 289 -14.57 -1.71 7.82
N TYR A 290 -15.09 -1.54 6.61
CA TYR A 290 -15.60 -0.26 6.16
C TYR A 290 -17.11 -0.17 6.37
N PHE A 291 -17.50 0.87 7.09
CA PHE A 291 -18.89 1.26 7.31
C PHE A 291 -19.20 2.50 6.46
N PRO A 292 -20.23 2.46 5.61
CA PRO A 292 -20.60 3.62 4.82
C PRO A 292 -21.02 4.78 5.75
N PRO A 293 -20.65 6.03 5.42
CA PRO A 293 -21.04 7.18 6.20
C PRO A 293 -22.57 7.30 6.23
N ILE A 294 -23.11 7.54 7.42
CA ILE A 294 -24.55 7.73 7.60
C ILE A 294 -24.93 9.10 7.05
N GLN A 295 -25.84 9.11 6.09
CA GLN A 295 -26.49 10.32 5.59
C GLN A 295 -27.80 10.50 6.33
N PHE A 296 -28.00 11.67 6.94
CA PHE A 296 -29.23 11.99 7.64
C PHE A 296 -30.33 12.41 6.65
N GLY A 297 -31.55 11.91 6.89
CA GLY A 297 -32.73 12.30 6.15
C GLY A 297 -33.83 12.79 7.09
N THR A 298 -35.03 12.21 6.98
CA THR A 298 -36.21 12.68 7.71
C THR A 298 -36.74 11.63 8.66
N VAL A 299 -37.53 12.03 9.66
CA VAL A 299 -38.25 11.10 10.54
C VAL A 299 -39.76 11.25 10.33
N THR A 300 -40.46 10.13 10.17
CA THR A 300 -41.92 10.11 9.96
C THR A 300 -42.59 9.06 10.87
N PRO A 301 -43.60 9.44 11.67
CA PRO A 301 -44.03 10.81 11.94
C PRO A 301 -42.92 11.61 12.67
N SER A 302 -42.91 12.93 12.50
CA SER A 302 -41.96 13.84 13.16
C SER A 302 -42.43 14.34 14.53
N ILE A 303 -43.59 13.87 14.99
CA ILE A 303 -44.25 14.32 16.21
C ILE A 303 -44.90 13.12 16.91
N GLY A 304 -44.86 13.08 18.24
CA GLY A 304 -45.57 12.08 19.05
C GLY A 304 -45.63 12.44 20.54
N PRO A 305 -46.32 11.65 21.36
CA PRO A 305 -46.55 11.96 22.76
C PRO A 305 -45.32 11.73 23.65
N ILE A 306 -45.20 12.51 24.74
CA ILE A 306 -44.16 12.30 25.78
C ILE A 306 -44.18 10.91 26.40
N THR A 307 -45.30 10.18 26.31
CA THR A 307 -45.42 8.80 26.78
C THR A 307 -44.55 7.82 26.00
N GLY A 308 -44.00 8.22 24.84
CA GLY A 308 -43.26 7.35 23.93
C GLY A 308 -44.18 6.35 23.21
N GLY A 309 -43.58 5.31 22.64
CA GLY A 309 -44.29 4.21 21.98
C GLY A 309 -44.68 4.48 20.51
N THR A 310 -44.40 5.67 20.00
CA THR A 310 -44.63 5.99 18.57
C THR A 310 -43.63 5.23 17.72
N LYS A 311 -44.13 4.42 16.77
CA LYS A 311 -43.30 3.81 15.74
C LYS A 311 -42.91 4.89 14.72
N ILE A 312 -41.62 5.11 14.56
CA ILE A 312 -41.07 6.09 13.61
C ILE A 312 -40.25 5.38 12.54
N SER A 313 -40.28 5.93 11.34
CA SER A 313 -39.37 5.58 10.25
C SER A 313 -38.37 6.72 10.06
N VAL A 314 -37.09 6.38 10.12
CA VAL A 314 -35.98 7.29 9.85
C VAL A 314 -35.48 6.99 8.44
N SER A 315 -35.57 7.98 7.55
CA SER A 315 -34.97 7.93 6.21
C SER A 315 -33.58 8.57 6.22
N GLY A 316 -32.72 8.11 5.32
CA GLY A 316 -31.33 8.56 5.21
C GLY A 316 -30.57 7.73 4.20
N GLY A 317 -29.28 7.54 4.43
CA GLY A 317 -28.41 6.69 3.63
C GLY A 317 -27.27 6.10 4.45
N GLY A 318 -26.64 5.03 3.96
CA GLY A 318 -25.54 4.36 4.66
C GLY A 318 -25.98 3.45 5.81
N PHE A 319 -27.28 3.15 5.93
CA PHE A 319 -27.79 2.25 6.96
C PHE A 319 -27.50 0.80 6.62
N PHE A 320 -26.84 0.06 7.50
CA PHE A 320 -26.58 -1.37 7.32
C PHE A 320 -27.30 -2.20 8.38
N ASN A 321 -27.52 -3.48 8.07
CA ASN A 321 -28.20 -4.42 8.95
C ASN A 321 -27.27 -4.84 10.09
N SER A 322 -27.57 -4.42 11.32
CA SER A 322 -26.87 -4.83 12.53
C SER A 322 -27.84 -4.96 13.69
N GLN A 323 -27.60 -5.93 14.57
CA GLN A 323 -28.36 -6.08 15.81
C GLN A 323 -28.01 -5.01 16.86
N ASP A 324 -26.86 -4.37 16.69
CA ASP A 324 -26.34 -3.31 17.56
C ASP A 324 -26.80 -1.91 17.11
N ALA A 325 -27.76 -1.84 16.17
CA ALA A 325 -28.31 -0.59 15.67
C ALA A 325 -29.33 -0.02 16.67
N HIS A 326 -29.18 1.25 17.01
CA HIS A 326 -30.10 1.99 17.88
C HIS A 326 -30.45 3.35 17.29
N CYS A 327 -31.68 3.80 17.52
CA CYS A 327 -32.01 5.22 17.43
C CYS A 327 -31.60 5.91 18.72
N LEU A 328 -30.76 6.92 18.60
CA LEU A 328 -30.42 7.86 19.65
C LEU A 328 -31.28 9.11 19.51
N PHE A 329 -32.00 9.44 20.57
CA PHE A 329 -32.77 10.68 20.70
C PHE A 329 -32.00 11.60 21.63
N SER A 330 -31.50 12.72 21.11
CA SER A 330 -30.69 13.68 21.86
C SER A 330 -31.37 15.03 21.89
N GLU A 331 -31.49 15.63 23.06
CA GLU A 331 -31.98 17.01 23.19
C GLU A 331 -31.04 17.99 22.49
N LEU A 332 -31.62 18.99 21.80
CA LEU A 332 -30.88 20.05 21.14
C LEU A 332 -30.64 21.17 22.16
N ILE A 333 -29.43 21.23 22.72
CA ILE A 333 -29.05 22.27 23.67
C ILE A 333 -28.36 23.39 22.87
N GLU A 334 -29.03 24.55 22.75
CA GLU A 334 -28.52 25.70 22.00
C GLU A 334 -27.34 26.41 22.71
N ASP A 335 -27.19 26.24 24.03
CA ASP A 335 -26.25 27.05 24.85
C ASP A 335 -25.04 26.28 25.43
N GLY A 336 -24.85 25.00 25.07
CA GLY A 336 -23.65 24.21 25.45
C GLY A 336 -23.39 24.02 26.95
N SER A 337 -24.31 24.41 27.83
CA SER A 337 -24.08 24.51 29.28
C SER A 337 -24.45 23.25 30.08
N SER A 338 -24.94 22.19 29.43
CA SER A 338 -25.23 20.89 30.05
C SER A 338 -25.03 19.75 29.07
N ALA A 339 -24.66 18.56 29.56
CA ALA A 339 -24.63 17.35 28.73
C ALA A 339 -26.06 17.06 28.22
N PRO A 340 -26.25 16.78 26.92
CA PRO A 340 -27.58 16.48 26.38
C PRO A 340 -28.16 15.23 27.02
N VAL A 341 -29.44 15.28 27.37
CA VAL A 341 -30.15 14.08 27.78
C VAL A 341 -30.35 13.22 26.53
N THR A 342 -29.80 12.01 26.59
CA THR A 342 -29.86 11.06 25.47
C THR A 342 -30.68 9.83 25.85
N PHE A 343 -31.58 9.42 24.97
CA PHE A 343 -32.35 8.18 25.09
C PHE A 343 -32.06 7.28 23.89
N THR A 344 -32.02 5.98 24.10
CA THR A 344 -31.78 5.00 23.02
C THR A 344 -32.92 4.00 22.91
N SER A 345 -33.33 3.68 21.68
CA SER A 345 -34.22 2.56 21.39
C SER A 345 -33.58 1.63 20.35
N PRO A 346 -33.76 0.31 20.39
CA PRO A 346 -33.35 -0.58 19.31
C PRO A 346 -33.90 -0.13 17.96
N ALA A 347 -33.07 -0.15 16.93
CA ALA A 347 -33.45 0.14 15.56
C ALA A 347 -33.62 -1.17 14.78
N LYS A 348 -34.67 -1.24 13.98
CA LYS A 348 -34.90 -2.32 13.04
C LYS A 348 -34.49 -1.86 11.64
N TRP A 349 -33.57 -2.58 11.04
CA TRP A 349 -33.15 -2.35 9.66
C TRP A 349 -34.24 -2.75 8.67
N ILE A 350 -34.53 -1.85 7.72
CA ILE A 350 -35.47 -2.08 6.61
C ILE A 350 -34.73 -2.08 5.27
N SER A 351 -33.87 -1.09 5.05
CA SER A 351 -33.07 -0.97 3.83
C SER A 351 -31.85 -0.07 4.06
N ALA A 352 -30.99 0.05 3.04
CA ALA A 352 -29.85 0.96 3.03
C ALA A 352 -30.19 2.45 3.32
N THR A 353 -31.46 2.81 3.19
CA THR A 353 -31.97 4.19 3.29
C THR A 353 -33.12 4.33 4.30
N GLN A 354 -33.49 3.26 5.00
CA GLN A 354 -34.60 3.28 5.96
C GLN A 354 -34.34 2.41 7.20
N MET A 355 -34.61 3.01 8.38
CA MET A 355 -34.63 2.37 9.70
C MET A 355 -36.00 2.56 10.37
N GLU A 356 -36.39 1.64 11.23
CA GLU A 356 -37.59 1.74 12.08
C GLU A 356 -37.20 1.74 13.57
N CYS A 357 -37.80 2.64 14.35
CA CYS A 357 -37.55 2.76 15.79
C CYS A 357 -38.85 3.02 16.56
N ILE A 358 -38.79 2.87 17.88
CA ILE A 358 -39.89 3.20 18.78
C ILE A 358 -39.42 4.31 19.71
N THR A 359 -40.16 5.42 19.73
CA THR A 359 -39.83 6.58 20.57
C THR A 359 -39.84 6.23 22.06
N PRO A 360 -38.85 6.71 22.85
CA PRO A 360 -38.78 6.50 24.28
C PRO A 360 -39.81 7.36 25.04
N PHE A 361 -40.03 7.02 26.31
CA PHE A 361 -40.71 7.90 27.25
C PHE A 361 -39.80 9.09 27.60
N VAL A 362 -40.37 10.29 27.62
CA VAL A 362 -39.71 11.51 28.11
C VAL A 362 -40.60 12.21 29.14
N SER A 363 -39.98 12.91 30.10
CA SER A 363 -40.72 13.52 31.22
C SER A 363 -41.42 14.84 30.88
N LYS A 364 -41.05 15.48 29.76
CA LYS A 364 -41.56 16.79 29.33
C LYS A 364 -41.51 16.89 27.80
N GLY A 365 -42.37 17.74 27.23
CA GLY A 365 -42.29 18.08 25.80
C GLY A 365 -40.93 18.69 25.42
N ALA A 366 -40.33 18.20 24.34
CA ALA A 366 -39.00 18.60 23.88
C ALA A 366 -38.84 18.35 22.37
N VAL A 367 -37.93 19.08 21.73
CA VAL A 367 -37.46 18.80 20.36
C VAL A 367 -36.11 18.09 20.46
N VAL A 368 -36.02 16.91 19.85
CA VAL A 368 -34.81 16.08 19.87
C VAL A 368 -34.31 15.84 18.45
N GLY A 369 -33.00 15.73 18.31
CA GLY A 369 -32.36 15.13 17.14
C GLY A 369 -32.45 13.61 17.22
N VAL A 370 -32.70 12.97 16.08
CA VAL A 370 -32.75 11.51 15.93
C VAL A 370 -31.57 11.05 15.10
N PHE A 371 -30.72 10.20 15.68
CA PHE A 371 -29.52 9.66 15.05
C PHE A 371 -29.58 8.13 15.02
N ILE A 372 -29.02 7.53 13.98
CA ILE A 372 -28.77 6.08 13.95
C ILE A 372 -27.34 5.85 14.44
N VAL A 373 -27.19 5.04 15.48
CA VAL A 373 -25.90 4.68 16.07
C VAL A 373 -25.75 3.16 16.11
N TYR A 374 -24.52 2.68 15.97
CA TYR A 374 -24.16 1.27 16.06
C TYR A 374 -23.21 1.10 17.26
N GLN A 375 -23.51 0.18 18.18
CA GLN A 375 -22.70 -0.05 19.38
C GLN A 375 -21.42 -0.88 19.10
N PRO A 376 -20.37 -0.80 19.96
CA PRO A 376 -20.32 -0.06 21.22
C PRO A 376 -19.97 1.42 20.99
N VAL A 377 -20.80 2.32 21.52
CA VAL A 377 -20.43 3.73 21.63
C VAL A 377 -19.37 3.85 22.73
N VAL A 378 -18.11 3.60 22.37
CA VAL A 378 -16.98 4.04 23.18
C VAL A 378 -16.63 5.44 22.69
N ALA A 379 -16.65 6.38 23.63
CA ALA A 379 -16.35 7.80 23.48
C ALA A 379 -17.50 8.67 22.97
N THR A 380 -17.97 9.49 23.90
CA THR A 380 -18.72 10.75 23.77
C THR A 380 -18.13 11.77 22.77
N SER A 381 -17.08 11.41 22.01
CA SER A 381 -16.42 12.21 20.99
C SER A 381 -16.71 11.77 19.54
N LEU A 382 -17.51 10.71 19.35
CA LEU A 382 -17.97 10.24 18.02
C LEU A 382 -19.42 10.59 17.71
N LEU A 383 -20.11 11.37 18.55
CA LEU A 383 -21.27 12.10 18.05
C LEU A 383 -20.71 13.02 16.97
N PRO A 384 -21.08 12.86 15.69
CA PRO A 384 -20.60 13.77 14.69
C PRO A 384 -20.95 15.18 15.17
N THR A 385 -20.02 16.11 15.04
CA THR A 385 -20.31 17.54 15.14
C THR A 385 -21.20 17.88 13.95
N VAL A 386 -22.45 17.41 14.00
CA VAL A 386 -23.43 17.58 12.94
C VAL A 386 -23.85 19.04 13.02
N ASP A 387 -23.65 19.74 11.91
CA ASP A 387 -24.29 21.03 11.71
C ASP A 387 -25.80 20.83 11.93
N HIS A 388 -26.37 21.57 12.88
CA HIS A 388 -27.71 21.29 13.40
C HIS A 388 -28.84 21.46 12.36
N SER A 389 -28.49 21.90 11.15
CA SER A 389 -29.39 22.12 10.01
C SER A 389 -29.87 20.82 9.35
N ASP A 390 -29.08 19.74 9.37
CA ASP A 390 -29.29 18.57 8.48
C ASP A 390 -29.79 17.32 9.23
N MET A 391 -30.11 17.43 10.52
CA MET A 391 -30.56 16.30 11.34
C MET A 391 -32.07 16.05 11.26
N ALA A 392 -32.47 14.78 11.38
CA ALA A 392 -33.88 14.41 11.54
C ALA A 392 -34.36 14.86 12.94
N LYS A 393 -35.40 15.70 13.00
CA LYS A 393 -35.95 16.24 14.25
C LYS A 393 -37.28 15.57 14.61
N PHE A 394 -37.44 15.20 15.87
CA PHE A 394 -38.69 14.68 16.42
C PHE A 394 -39.18 15.57 17.56
N THR A 395 -40.48 15.86 17.58
CA THR A 395 -41.10 16.70 18.61
C THR A 395 -41.96 15.85 19.54
N PHE A 396 -41.61 15.83 20.82
CA PHE A 396 -42.44 15.25 21.88
C PHE A 396 -43.47 16.27 22.33
N LEU A 397 -44.75 15.92 22.23
CA LEU A 397 -45.88 16.72 22.70
C LEU A 397 -46.46 16.15 23.98
N GLU A 398 -46.79 17.05 24.90
CA GLU A 398 -47.63 16.71 26.04
C GLU A 398 -49.06 16.55 25.54
N LEU A 399 -49.59 15.33 25.58
CA LEU A 399 -50.96 15.10 25.16
C LEU A 399 -51.93 15.80 26.12
N PRO A 400 -53.01 16.41 25.60
CA PRO A 400 -54.05 16.94 26.45
C PRO A 400 -54.72 15.80 27.22
N LEU A 401 -54.79 15.93 28.55
CA LEU A 401 -55.49 14.98 29.40
C LEU A 401 -57.00 15.21 29.25
N LEU A 402 -57.76 14.20 28.84
CA LEU A 402 -59.22 14.27 28.82
C LEU A 402 -59.74 14.36 30.26
N GLU A 403 -60.33 15.50 30.62
CA GLU A 403 -60.83 15.77 31.97
C GLU A 403 -62.27 15.27 32.13
N SER A 404 -63.14 15.55 31.14
CA SER A 404 -64.52 15.09 31.17
C SER A 404 -65.16 15.02 29.79
N VAL A 405 -66.16 14.15 29.69
CA VAL A 405 -67.03 13.97 28.51
C VAL A 405 -68.47 14.14 28.96
N ASN A 406 -69.22 15.01 28.30
CA ASN A 406 -70.62 15.26 28.66
C ASN A 406 -71.49 15.49 27.40
N PRO A 407 -72.59 14.75 27.21
CA PRO A 407 -73.02 13.59 28.02
C PRO A 407 -72.23 12.32 27.70
N ILE A 408 -72.17 11.37 28.66
CA ILE A 408 -71.57 10.03 28.47
C ILE A 408 -72.55 9.01 27.85
N TRP A 409 -73.73 9.47 27.42
CA TRP A 409 -74.81 8.64 26.87
C TRP A 409 -75.52 9.36 25.73
N GLY A 410 -76.12 8.60 24.81
CA GLY A 410 -76.90 9.12 23.68
C GLY A 410 -77.82 8.05 23.09
N PRO A 411 -78.84 8.43 22.30
CA PRO A 411 -79.77 7.48 21.69
C PRO A 411 -79.10 6.71 20.53
N ILE A 412 -79.56 5.49 20.28
CA ILE A 412 -79.07 4.63 19.18
C ILE A 412 -79.25 5.25 17.79
N THR A 413 -80.14 6.24 17.66
CA THR A 413 -80.41 6.99 16.43
C THR A 413 -79.37 8.06 16.11
N GLY A 414 -78.41 8.31 17.03
CA GLY A 414 -77.38 9.34 16.87
C GLY A 414 -77.85 10.77 17.17
N GLY A 415 -77.04 11.77 16.78
CA GLY A 415 -77.36 13.20 16.93
C GLY A 415 -76.98 13.85 18.27
N THR A 416 -76.35 13.10 19.19
CA THR A 416 -75.84 13.68 20.44
C THR A 416 -74.55 14.45 20.19
N MET A 417 -74.57 15.75 20.46
CA MET A 417 -73.36 16.56 20.53
C MET A 417 -72.66 16.28 21.86
N VAL A 418 -71.45 15.74 21.80
CA VAL A 418 -70.65 15.42 22.98
C VAL A 418 -69.63 16.54 23.20
N GLN A 419 -69.68 17.17 24.37
CA GLN A 419 -68.68 18.11 24.81
C GLN A 419 -67.54 17.35 25.49
N MET A 420 -66.33 17.52 24.97
CA MET A 420 -65.10 17.00 25.58
C MET A 420 -64.30 18.16 26.16
N ARG A 421 -63.96 18.06 27.43
CA ARG A 421 -63.10 19.03 28.12
C ARG A 421 -61.73 18.40 28.32
N PHE A 422 -60.70 19.09 27.85
CA PHE A 422 -59.31 18.68 27.98
C PHE A 422 -58.55 19.64 28.89
N VAL A 423 -57.64 19.10 29.70
CA VAL A 423 -56.62 19.86 30.43
C VAL A 423 -55.31 19.70 29.65
N SER A 424 -54.88 20.76 28.99
CA SER A 424 -53.57 20.80 28.32
C SER A 424 -52.58 21.60 29.18
N PRO A 425 -51.32 21.16 29.31
CA PRO A 425 -50.25 21.99 29.87
C PRO A 425 -49.83 23.13 28.93
N VAL A 426 -50.16 23.03 27.63
CA VAL A 426 -49.76 23.99 26.59
C VAL A 426 -50.99 24.51 25.85
N ASN A 427 -51.07 25.84 25.65
CA ASN A 427 -52.11 26.48 24.86
C ASN A 427 -52.18 25.83 23.47
N PHE A 428 -53.24 25.06 23.20
CA PHE A 428 -53.67 24.73 21.84
C PHE A 428 -54.12 26.04 21.17
N GLN A 429 -53.18 26.90 20.79
CA GLN A 429 -53.45 27.89 19.77
C GLN A 429 -53.44 27.13 18.45
N SER A 430 -54.63 27.00 17.86
CA SER A 430 -54.75 26.68 16.45
C SER A 430 -53.92 27.70 15.67
N THR A 431 -52.80 27.28 15.10
CA THR A 431 -52.26 27.99 13.95
C THR A 431 -53.32 27.93 12.84
N PRO A 432 -53.64 29.07 12.20
CA PRO A 432 -54.75 29.21 11.26
C PRO A 432 -54.63 28.33 10.02
#